data_AF-A0A6N7PS12-F1
#
_entry.id   AF-A0A6N7PS12-F1
#
_cell.length_a   1.000
_cell.length_b   1.000
_cell.length_c   1.000
_cell.angle_alpha   90.00
_cell.angle_beta   90.00
_cell.angle_gamma   90.00
#
_symmetry.space_group_name_H-M   'P 1'
#
loop_
_entity.id
_entity.type
_entity.pdbx_description
1 polymer ?
#
loop_
_entity_poly.entity_id
_entity_poly.type
_entity_poly.pdbx_seq_one_letter_code
_entity_poly.pdbx_strand_id
1 'polypeptide(L)'
;METRSLRALPALVLAFPLLALGCSKEAKAKAALEKYEAVFRVCKEETEKAKQAPGEHPCSLMASVAVDLGLEESGLEEPKRGELLASWLEKKGFSTHYVPPSRRPAEER
;
A
#
# COMPACT_ATOMS: atom_id res chain seq x y z
N MET A 1 -26.04 1.79 -60.58
CA MET A 1 -26.71 0.64 -59.94
C MET A 1 -25.71 -0.51 -59.98
N GLU A 2 -25.65 -1.35 -58.95
CA GLU A 2 -24.58 -2.34 -58.64
C GLU A 2 -23.29 -1.72 -58.05
N THR A 3 -22.68 -2.19 -56.95
CA THR A 3 -22.91 -3.35 -56.07
C THR A 3 -22.39 -3.01 -54.67
N ARG A 4 -23.11 -3.47 -53.64
CA ARG A 4 -22.67 -3.50 -52.24
C ARG A 4 -21.36 -4.27 -52.11
N SER A 5 -20.37 -3.72 -51.39
CA SER A 5 -19.31 -4.51 -50.76
C SER A 5 -19.14 -4.05 -49.32
N LEU A 6 -19.98 -4.62 -48.44
CA LEU A 6 -19.68 -4.77 -47.03
C LEU A 6 -18.56 -5.81 -46.90
N ARG A 7 -17.34 -5.40 -46.56
CA ARG A 7 -16.33 -6.22 -45.87
C ARG A 7 -15.03 -5.44 -45.66
N ALA A 8 -14.86 -4.91 -44.45
CA ALA A 8 -13.58 -4.91 -43.72
C ALA A 8 -13.87 -4.46 -42.28
N LEU A 9 -14.43 -5.39 -41.52
CA LEU A 9 -14.37 -5.41 -40.05
C LEU A 9 -12.88 -5.57 -39.63
N PRO A 10 -12.56 -5.25 -38.37
CA PRO A 10 -11.78 -4.11 -37.90
C PRO A 10 -10.31 -4.50 -37.65
N ALA A 11 -9.36 -3.78 -38.25
CA ALA A 11 -7.94 -4.06 -38.06
C ALA A 11 -7.19 -2.80 -37.65
N LEU A 12 -7.23 -2.47 -36.34
CA LEU A 12 -6.05 -2.04 -35.55
C LEU A 12 -6.38 -1.62 -34.10
N VAL A 13 -7.40 -2.18 -33.44
CA VAL A 13 -7.56 -2.02 -31.97
C VAL A 13 -6.90 -3.20 -31.25
N LEU A 14 -5.61 -3.41 -31.50
CA LEU A 14 -4.81 -4.46 -30.83
C LEU A 14 -3.35 -4.00 -30.63
N ALA A 15 -3.14 -2.80 -30.11
CA ALA A 15 -1.80 -2.32 -29.76
C ALA A 15 -1.70 -1.75 -28.33
N PHE A 16 -2.66 -2.02 -27.45
CA PHE A 16 -2.56 -1.72 -26.02
C PHE A 16 -3.24 -2.80 -25.17
N PRO A 17 -2.58 -3.95 -24.93
CA PRO A 17 -2.83 -4.60 -23.63
C PRO A 17 -1.56 -5.13 -22.96
N LEU A 18 -0.36 -4.67 -23.34
CA LEU A 18 0.90 -5.15 -22.74
C LEU A 18 1.56 -4.18 -21.75
N LEU A 19 1.00 -2.98 -21.55
CA LEU A 19 1.46 -2.05 -20.51
C LEU A 19 0.75 -2.22 -19.15
N ALA A 20 -0.18 -3.18 -19.04
CA ALA A 20 -0.91 -3.44 -17.80
C ALA A 20 -0.25 -4.48 -16.86
N LEU A 21 0.93 -5.01 -17.22
CA LEU A 21 1.64 -6.03 -16.42
C LEU A 21 2.93 -5.52 -15.74
N GLY A 22 3.15 -4.20 -15.70
CA GLY A 22 4.48 -3.62 -15.45
C GLY A 22 4.77 -3.00 -14.07
N CYS A 23 3.79 -2.80 -13.17
CA CYS A 23 4.13 -2.40 -11.80
C CYS A 23 4.46 -3.66 -10.99
N SER A 24 5.76 -3.96 -10.86
CA SER A 24 6.27 -5.03 -9.99
C SER A 24 5.56 -5.02 -8.63
N LYS A 25 5.29 -6.19 -8.05
CA LYS A 25 4.73 -6.34 -6.69
C LYS A 25 5.47 -5.44 -5.68
N GLU A 26 6.79 -5.33 -5.82
CA GLU A 26 7.62 -4.44 -4.99
C GLU A 26 7.33 -2.95 -5.21
N ALA A 27 7.06 -2.53 -6.45
CA ALA A 27 6.69 -1.14 -6.75
C ALA A 27 5.31 -0.80 -6.16
N LYS A 28 4.35 -1.72 -6.22
CA LYS A 28 3.04 -1.57 -5.57
C LYS A 28 3.19 -1.47 -4.05
N ALA A 29 4.03 -2.31 -3.45
CA ALA A 29 4.31 -2.28 -2.03
C ALA A 29 4.95 -0.95 -1.60
N LYS A 30 5.92 -0.44 -2.35
CA LYS A 30 6.52 0.90 -2.11
C LYS A 30 5.49 2.02 -2.23
N ALA A 31 4.63 1.97 -3.24
CA ALA A 31 3.56 2.95 -3.40
C ALA A 31 2.55 2.92 -2.23
N ALA A 32 2.24 1.72 -1.71
CA ALA A 32 1.41 1.58 -0.51
C ALA A 32 2.08 2.23 0.71
N LEU A 33 3.38 1.98 0.93
CA LEU A 33 4.13 2.63 2.02
C LEU A 33 4.13 4.15 1.91
N GLU A 34 4.39 4.69 0.71
CA GLU A 34 4.38 6.15 0.47
C GLU A 34 3.00 6.76 0.74
N LYS A 35 1.92 6.09 0.35
CA LYS A 35 0.54 6.51 0.63
C LYS A 35 0.29 6.66 2.14
N TYR A 36 0.83 5.75 2.97
CA TYR A 36 0.58 5.76 4.41
C TYR A 36 1.56 6.64 5.21
N GLU A 37 2.60 7.21 4.59
CA GLU A 37 3.52 8.12 5.27
C GLU A 37 2.82 9.33 5.89
N ALA A 38 1.88 9.94 5.17
CA ALA A 38 1.12 11.08 5.66
C ALA A 38 0.27 10.69 6.89
N VAL A 39 -0.30 9.48 6.88
CA VAL A 39 -1.13 8.97 7.99
C VAL A 39 -0.27 8.78 9.25
N PHE A 40 0.89 8.14 9.12
CA PHE A 40 1.82 7.99 10.24
C PHE A 40 2.34 9.32 10.78
N ARG A 41 2.57 10.30 9.90
CA ARG A 41 2.98 11.66 10.30
C ARG A 41 1.90 12.36 11.13
N VAL A 42 0.65 12.37 10.64
CA VAL A 42 -0.49 12.91 11.38
C VAL A 42 -0.64 12.18 12.72
N CYS A 43 -0.49 10.87 12.73
CA CYS A 43 -0.59 10.09 13.95
C CYS A 43 0.45 10.42 15.00
N LYS A 44 1.69 10.64 14.57
CA LYS A 44 2.75 11.11 15.44
C LYS A 44 2.41 12.47 16.05
N GLU A 45 1.96 13.42 15.22
CA GLU A 45 1.56 14.76 15.69
C GLU A 45 0.41 14.70 16.71
N GLU A 46 -0.61 13.89 16.45
CA GLU A 46 -1.74 13.72 17.38
C GLU A 46 -1.32 13.03 18.68
N THR A 47 -0.43 12.04 18.61
CA THR A 47 0.14 11.37 19.80
C THR A 47 0.90 12.37 20.67
N GLU A 48 1.72 13.22 20.06
CA GLU A 48 2.48 14.27 20.73
C GLU A 48 1.56 15.34 21.37
N LYS A 49 0.53 15.78 20.64
CA LYS A 49 -0.50 16.72 21.17
C LYS A 49 -1.24 16.13 22.36
N ALA A 50 -1.56 14.84 22.31
CA ALA A 50 -2.23 14.11 23.39
C ALA A 50 -1.30 13.79 24.58
N LYS A 51 0.01 14.07 24.48
CA LYS A 51 1.04 13.71 25.47
C LYS A 51 1.06 12.21 25.82
N GLN A 52 0.75 11.37 24.83
CA GLN A 52 0.77 9.91 24.96
C GLN A 52 2.11 9.34 24.51
N ALA A 53 2.44 8.11 24.89
CA ALA A 53 3.64 7.46 24.38
C ALA A 53 3.45 7.05 22.90
N PRO A 54 4.54 6.98 22.11
CA PRO A 54 4.48 6.48 20.74
C PRO A 54 3.78 5.13 20.64
N GLY A 55 2.82 5.03 19.71
CA GLY A 55 2.05 3.80 19.49
C GLY A 55 0.85 3.60 20.42
N GLU A 56 0.65 4.45 21.42
CA GLU A 56 -0.53 4.38 22.33
C GLU A 56 -1.77 5.07 21.75
N HIS A 57 -1.58 6.11 20.93
CA HIS A 57 -2.70 6.81 20.34
C HIS A 57 -3.47 5.88 19.38
N PRO A 58 -4.82 5.83 19.42
CA PRO A 58 -5.62 4.87 18.64
C PRO A 58 -5.34 4.90 17.14
N CYS A 59 -4.98 6.06 16.61
CA CYS A 59 -4.67 6.18 15.19
C CYS A 59 -3.38 5.41 14.80
N SER A 60 -2.46 5.17 15.74
CA SER A 60 -1.25 4.37 15.49
C SER A 60 -1.60 2.92 15.16
N LEU A 61 -2.59 2.36 15.85
CA LEU A 61 -3.14 1.04 15.55
C LEU A 61 -3.77 1.03 14.15
N MET A 62 -4.66 1.98 13.87
CA MET A 62 -5.34 2.10 12.57
C MET A 62 -4.34 2.24 11.40
N ALA A 63 -3.33 3.10 11.57
CA ALA A 63 -2.28 3.30 10.58
C ALA A 63 -1.46 2.02 10.35
N SER A 64 -1.18 1.27 11.42
CA SER A 64 -0.44 0.00 11.38
C SER A 64 -1.22 -1.10 10.67
N VAL A 65 -2.52 -1.22 10.93
CA VAL A 65 -3.39 -2.17 10.23
C VAL A 65 -3.52 -1.78 8.75
N ALA A 66 -3.74 -0.49 8.46
CA ALA A 66 -3.92 -0.02 7.09
C ALA A 66 -2.66 -0.22 6.22
N VAL A 67 -1.46 0.01 6.77
CA VAL A 67 -0.21 -0.21 6.03
C VAL A 67 0.04 -1.70 5.78
N ASP A 68 -0.27 -2.57 6.74
CA ASP A 68 -0.15 -4.02 6.55
C ASP A 68 -1.08 -4.52 5.45
N LEU A 69 -2.36 -4.12 5.49
CA LEU A 69 -3.34 -4.47 4.46
C LEU A 69 -2.90 -3.96 3.07
N GLY A 70 -2.42 -2.71 2.97
CA GLY A 70 -1.94 -2.17 1.70
C GLY A 70 -0.70 -2.91 1.17
N LEU A 71 0.16 -3.41 2.06
CA LEU A 71 1.28 -4.26 1.70
C LEU A 71 0.84 -5.67 1.28
N GLU A 72 -0.18 -6.24 1.92
CA GLU A 72 -0.79 -7.52 1.52
C GLU A 72 -1.43 -7.43 0.13
N GLU A 73 -2.19 -6.36 -0.12
CA GLU A 73 -2.84 -6.06 -1.42
C GLU A 73 -1.82 -5.90 -2.57
N SER A 74 -0.57 -5.55 -2.25
CA SER A 74 0.50 -5.50 -3.25
C SER A 74 0.83 -6.88 -3.85
N GLY A 75 0.45 -7.96 -3.16
CA GLY A 75 0.76 -9.33 -3.50
C GLY A 75 2.23 -9.70 -3.29
N LEU A 76 3.01 -8.87 -2.59
CA LEU A 76 4.38 -9.17 -2.21
C LEU A 76 4.39 -10.19 -1.06
N GLU A 77 5.13 -11.28 -1.27
CA GLU A 77 5.23 -12.39 -0.31
C GLU A 77 6.12 -12.04 0.90
N GLU A 78 5.90 -12.73 2.01
CA GLU A 78 6.88 -12.80 3.09
C GLU A 78 8.12 -13.63 2.66
N PRO A 79 9.33 -13.33 3.15
CA PRO A 79 9.67 -12.32 4.17
C PRO A 79 9.87 -10.90 3.62
N LYS A 80 9.81 -10.74 2.29
CA LYS A 80 10.24 -9.51 1.60
C LYS A 80 9.34 -8.31 1.95
N ARG A 81 8.06 -8.57 2.23
CA ARG A 81 7.13 -7.56 2.72
C ARG A 81 7.52 -7.03 4.10
N GLY A 82 7.84 -7.90 5.05
CA GLY A 82 8.34 -7.52 6.37
C GLY A 82 9.64 -6.71 6.30
N GLU A 83 10.59 -7.11 5.45
CA GLU A 83 11.84 -6.37 5.23
C GLU A 83 11.58 -4.95 4.71
N LEU A 84 10.68 -4.81 3.73
CA LEU A 84 10.32 -3.53 3.13
C LEU A 84 9.65 -2.60 4.15
N LEU A 85 8.72 -3.14 4.95
CA LEU A 85 8.05 -2.40 6.02
C LEU A 85 9.05 -1.95 7.09
N ALA A 86 9.90 -2.85 7.59
CA ALA A 86 10.88 -2.54 8.62
C ALA A 86 11.86 -1.46 8.15
N SER A 87 12.40 -1.59 6.94
CA SER A 87 13.30 -0.59 6.35
C SER A 87 12.62 0.77 6.19
N TRP A 88 11.36 0.80 5.79
CA TRP A 88 10.60 2.03 5.65
C TRP A 88 10.29 2.69 6.99
N LEU A 89 9.86 1.92 7.99
CA LEU A 89 9.59 2.41 9.35
C LEU A 89 10.82 3.05 9.98
N GLU A 90 11.99 2.41 9.82
CA GLU A 90 13.27 2.94 10.29
C GLU A 90 13.62 4.23 9.56
N LYS A 91 13.62 4.20 8.22
CA LYS A 91 13.96 5.36 7.37
C LYS A 91 13.07 6.57 7.64
N LYS A 92 11.80 6.36 7.98
CA LYS A 92 10.82 7.43 8.24
C LYS A 92 10.70 7.80 9.72
N GLY A 93 11.35 7.07 10.63
CA GLY A 93 11.28 7.32 12.07
C GLY A 93 9.93 6.96 12.69
N PHE A 94 9.23 5.97 12.13
CA PHE A 94 7.92 5.51 12.59
C PHE A 94 7.96 4.20 13.38
N SER A 95 9.12 3.58 13.55
CA SER A 95 9.24 2.27 14.22
C SER A 95 8.58 2.20 15.60
N THR A 96 8.60 3.29 16.37
CA THR A 96 7.96 3.37 17.70
C THR A 96 6.46 3.66 17.64
N HIS A 97 5.97 4.19 16.52
CA HIS A 97 4.55 4.48 16.28
C HIS A 97 3.83 3.32 15.59
N TYR A 98 4.58 2.35 15.06
CA TYR A 98 4.02 1.13 14.50
C TYR A 98 3.65 0.13 15.60
N VAL A 99 2.42 -0.36 15.54
CA VAL A 99 1.88 -1.39 16.42
C VAL A 99 1.94 -2.73 15.66
N PRO A 100 2.90 -3.63 15.97
CA PRO A 100 3.02 -4.91 15.28
C PRO A 100 1.82 -5.83 15.60
N PRO A 101 1.45 -6.77 14.72
CA PRO A 101 0.32 -7.67 14.91
C PRO A 101 0.28 -8.35 16.28
N SER A 102 1.43 -8.76 16.81
CA SER A 102 1.55 -9.41 18.12
C SER A 102 1.10 -8.54 19.30
N ARG A 103 1.10 -7.21 19.16
CA ARG A 103 0.66 -6.24 20.18
C ARG A 103 -0.75 -5.71 19.93
N ARG A 104 -1.43 -6.11 18.84
CA ARG A 104 -2.79 -5.66 18.53
C ARG A 104 -3.83 -6.45 19.33
N PRO A 105 -5.02 -5.85 19.59
CA PRO A 105 -6.20 -6.58 20.06
C PRO A 105 -6.56 -7.72 19.10
N ALA A 106 -7.17 -8.79 19.61
CA ALA A 106 -7.43 -10.00 18.82
C ALA A 106 -8.33 -9.79 17.59
N GLU A 107 -9.20 -8.77 17.63
CA GLU A 107 -10.10 -8.42 16.51
C GLU A 107 -9.35 -7.77 15.33
N GLU A 108 -8.12 -7.28 15.54
CA GLU A 108 -7.31 -6.59 14.54
C GLU A 108 -5.97 -7.29 14.25
N ARG A 109 -5.89 -8.58 14.61
CA ARG A 109 -4.78 -9.48 14.25
C ARG A 109 -5.12 -10.26 13.00
#